data_AF-A0A4V3GQ56-F1
#
_entry.id   AF-A0A4V3GQ56-F1
#
_cell.length_a   1.000
_cell.length_b   1.000
_cell.length_c   1.000
_cell.angle_alpha   90.00
_cell.angle_beta   90.00
_cell.angle_gamma   90.00
#
_symmetry.space_group_name_H-M   'P 1'
#
loop_
_entity.id
_entity.type
_entity.pdbx_description
1 polymer ?
#
loop_
_entity_poly.entity_id
_entity_poly.type
_entity_poly.pdbx_seq_one_letter_code
_entity_poly.pdbx_strand_id
1 'polypeptide(L)'
;MKTNFKKIGLLIIAMSTFASCDNSDGDDIKLSPPTSAAFKSISEKGVKRNTQNFTITAGNGVVTLTSAKGVKLYINGDCLTKNGNPVTGQVDIEYIELFDKGNMLVTNKPTMGITSDGKKNLLISGGEFFIKATQGGVELQTSCSLNMIVPTALTDGFDNLMTLWTGVIDEAGELAWREAKPNADGTGGKGGVQGEGNNYYVTFGNFGWTNVDRFYSDPRPKTTILAKAPEGYDNNNSAIYLSYDGEGTNALAKLDTFTPAGLFSEHYGQIPIGLACHVIFVTEDNGQWRYAIKSVTVAANDVYTFTLAETTVGTEAQLVAAINAIQ
;
A
#
# COMPACT_ATOMS: atom_id res chain seq x y z
N MET A 1 28.71 -62.24 -31.80
CA MET A 1 28.79 -62.34 -33.27
C MET A 1 27.44 -61.98 -33.86
N LYS A 2 27.28 -60.80 -34.47
CA LYS A 2 26.15 -60.43 -35.35
C LYS A 2 26.42 -59.06 -36.00
N THR A 3 27.03 -59.14 -37.18
CA THR A 3 26.86 -58.36 -38.41
C THR A 3 26.33 -56.92 -38.37
N ASN A 4 27.18 -56.03 -38.91
CA ASN A 4 26.82 -54.78 -39.57
C ASN A 4 26.01 -55.02 -40.85
N PHE A 5 24.99 -54.19 -41.11
CA PHE A 5 24.61 -53.81 -42.48
C PHE A 5 24.15 -52.35 -42.51
N LYS A 6 24.89 -51.53 -43.27
CA LYS A 6 24.53 -50.18 -43.71
C LYS A 6 23.68 -50.29 -44.99
N LYS A 7 22.68 -49.41 -45.12
CA LYS A 7 22.19 -48.68 -46.33
C LYS A 7 20.87 -47.98 -45.94
N ILE A 8 20.89 -46.68 -45.66
CA ILE A 8 20.53 -45.56 -46.56
C ILE A 8 19.16 -45.77 -47.22
N GLY A 9 18.18 -44.97 -46.80
CA GLY A 9 16.85 -44.88 -47.42
C GLY A 9 16.01 -43.74 -46.85
N LEU A 10 16.02 -42.63 -47.56
CA LEU A 10 15.05 -41.51 -47.62
C LEU A 10 14.44 -40.93 -46.33
N LEU A 11 14.85 -39.69 -46.06
CA LEU A 11 14.16 -38.69 -45.25
C LEU A 11 12.91 -38.20 -46.02
N ILE A 12 11.71 -38.44 -45.51
CA ILE A 12 10.50 -37.71 -45.89
C ILE A 12 9.91 -37.12 -44.61
N ILE A 13 10.14 -35.83 -44.42
CA ILE A 13 9.49 -35.00 -43.41
C ILE A 13 8.12 -34.65 -43.99
N ALA A 14 7.07 -35.28 -43.48
CA ALA A 14 5.70 -34.83 -43.71
C ALA A 14 5.31 -33.88 -42.57
N MET A 15 5.54 -32.58 -42.79
CA MET A 15 4.91 -31.51 -42.00
C MET A 15 3.45 -31.41 -42.41
N SER A 16 2.55 -31.91 -41.57
CA SER A 16 1.12 -31.58 -41.65
C SER A 16 0.84 -30.43 -40.69
N THR A 17 0.99 -29.21 -41.18
CA THR A 17 0.41 -28.00 -40.60
C THR A 17 -1.10 -28.05 -40.86
N PHE A 18 -1.91 -28.23 -39.81
CA PHE A 18 -3.31 -27.85 -39.90
C PHE A 18 -3.42 -26.35 -39.68
N ALA A 19 -3.32 -25.60 -40.78
CA ALA A 19 -3.82 -24.25 -40.86
C ALA A 19 -5.34 -24.34 -41.01
N SER A 20 -6.07 -24.12 -39.92
CA SER A 20 -7.47 -23.71 -39.98
C SER A 20 -7.49 -22.20 -39.86
N CYS A 21 -7.36 -21.51 -40.99
CA CYS A 21 -7.74 -20.11 -41.10
C CYS A 21 -9.27 -20.09 -41.23
N ASP A 22 -9.95 -19.73 -40.15
CA ASP A 22 -11.25 -19.08 -40.29
C ASP A 22 -10.97 -17.59 -40.46
N ASN A 23 -11.33 -17.05 -41.62
CA ASN A 23 -11.22 -15.63 -41.91
C ASN A 23 -12.51 -14.97 -41.44
N SER A 24 -12.53 -14.58 -40.17
CA SER A 24 -13.45 -13.57 -39.67
C SER A 24 -12.69 -12.69 -38.69
N ASP A 25 -12.46 -11.46 -39.12
CA ASP A 25 -12.27 -10.22 -38.37
C ASP A 25 -11.49 -10.28 -37.06
N GLY A 26 -10.39 -9.51 -37.02
CA GLY A 26 -9.39 -9.50 -35.95
C GLY A 26 -9.99 -9.67 -34.57
N ASP A 27 -9.42 -10.62 -33.82
CA ASP A 27 -9.69 -10.79 -32.39
C ASP A 27 -9.44 -9.46 -31.69
N ASP A 28 -10.51 -8.66 -31.55
CA ASP A 28 -10.66 -7.74 -30.46
C ASP A 28 -10.42 -8.58 -29.21
N ILE A 29 -9.27 -8.38 -28.57
CA ILE A 29 -9.03 -8.91 -27.22
C ILE A 29 -10.25 -8.49 -26.42
N LYS A 30 -11.17 -9.43 -26.14
CA LYS A 30 -12.38 -9.14 -25.37
C LYS A 30 -11.92 -8.71 -23.98
N LEU A 31 -11.86 -7.40 -23.82
CA LEU A 31 -11.54 -6.77 -22.56
C LEU A 31 -12.68 -7.08 -21.60
N SER A 32 -12.37 -7.82 -20.55
CA SER A 32 -13.26 -7.98 -19.41
C SER A 32 -12.57 -7.36 -18.21
N PRO A 33 -12.83 -6.07 -17.89
CA PRO A 33 -12.38 -5.47 -16.65
C PRO A 33 -12.82 -6.32 -15.46
N PRO A 34 -12.04 -6.36 -14.36
CA PRO A 34 -12.40 -7.19 -13.23
C PRO A 34 -13.65 -6.63 -12.55
N THR A 35 -14.32 -7.49 -11.80
CA THR A 35 -15.38 -7.00 -10.90
C THR A 35 -14.76 -6.20 -9.75
N SER A 36 -15.54 -5.29 -9.16
CA SER A 36 -15.10 -4.57 -7.96
C SER A 36 -14.70 -5.51 -6.81
N ALA A 37 -15.42 -6.64 -6.67
CA ALA A 37 -15.08 -7.66 -5.68
C ALA A 37 -13.72 -8.33 -5.95
N ALA A 38 -13.38 -8.60 -7.22
CA ALA A 38 -12.09 -9.18 -7.59
C ALA A 38 -10.95 -8.19 -7.31
N PHE A 39 -11.11 -6.92 -7.67
CA PHE A 39 -10.13 -5.88 -7.39
C PHE A 39 -9.93 -5.62 -5.88
N LYS A 40 -11.03 -5.63 -5.10
CA LYS A 40 -10.94 -5.58 -3.65
C LYS A 40 -10.20 -6.79 -3.09
N SER A 41 -10.52 -8.00 -3.58
CA SER A 41 -9.95 -9.26 -3.09
C SER A 41 -8.43 -9.33 -3.31
N ILE A 42 -7.90 -8.80 -4.42
CA ILE A 42 -6.44 -8.83 -4.63
C ILE A 42 -5.69 -7.94 -3.64
N SER A 43 -6.29 -6.81 -3.22
CA SER A 43 -5.72 -5.94 -2.18
C SER A 43 -5.82 -6.58 -0.79
N GLU A 44 -6.92 -7.28 -0.48
CA GLU A 44 -7.07 -8.06 0.76
C GLU A 44 -6.03 -9.20 0.86
N LYS A 45 -5.63 -9.80 -0.28
CA LYS A 45 -4.50 -10.75 -0.31
C LYS A 45 -3.19 -10.08 0.05
N GLY A 46 -2.95 -8.85 -0.42
CA GLY A 46 -1.79 -8.05 -0.05
C GLY A 46 -1.74 -7.73 1.45
N VAL A 47 -2.89 -7.35 2.04
CA VAL A 47 -3.04 -7.15 3.50
C VAL A 47 -2.68 -8.44 4.24
N LYS A 48 -3.30 -9.57 3.86
CA LYS A 48 -3.05 -10.87 4.51
C LYS A 48 -1.58 -11.30 4.42
N ARG A 49 -0.90 -11.03 3.30
CA ARG A 49 0.52 -11.35 3.13
C ARG A 49 1.44 -10.50 4.01
N ASN A 50 1.03 -9.27 4.31
CA ASN A 50 1.77 -8.37 5.19
C ASN A 50 1.39 -8.52 6.68
N THR A 51 0.39 -9.34 7.02
CA THR A 51 0.00 -9.62 8.41
C THR A 51 0.94 -10.62 9.08
N GLN A 52 1.50 -10.19 10.21
CA GLN A 52 2.20 -11.00 11.19
C GLN A 52 1.24 -11.35 12.33
N ASN A 53 1.33 -12.57 12.84
CA ASN A 53 0.48 -13.06 13.92
C ASN A 53 1.34 -13.37 15.14
N PHE A 54 0.91 -12.88 16.30
CA PHE A 54 1.53 -13.16 17.59
C PHE A 54 0.47 -13.61 18.58
N THR A 55 0.94 -14.16 19.70
CA THR A 55 0.09 -14.53 20.83
C THR A 55 0.72 -13.98 22.10
N ILE A 56 -0.09 -13.37 22.96
CA ILE A 56 0.31 -12.91 24.30
C ILE A 56 -0.62 -13.51 25.36
N THR A 57 -0.22 -13.42 26.63
CA THR A 57 -1.08 -13.76 27.77
C THR A 57 -1.49 -12.48 28.47
N ALA A 58 -2.79 -12.16 28.46
CA ALA A 58 -3.36 -11.04 29.21
C ALA A 58 -3.36 -11.32 30.72
N GLY A 59 -3.26 -10.26 31.52
CA GLY A 59 -3.12 -10.34 32.99
C GLY A 59 -1.71 -10.67 33.49
N ASN A 60 -0.68 -10.46 32.65
CA ASN A 60 0.72 -10.74 32.99
C ASN A 60 1.64 -9.54 32.71
N GLY A 61 1.14 -8.31 32.90
CA GLY A 61 1.93 -7.09 32.72
C GLY A 61 2.33 -6.81 31.27
N VAL A 62 3.46 -6.11 31.11
CA VAL A 62 3.98 -5.68 29.80
C VAL A 62 4.66 -6.82 29.06
N VAL A 63 4.23 -7.04 27.82
CA VAL A 63 4.82 -7.99 26.87
C VAL A 63 5.46 -7.23 25.71
N THR A 64 6.64 -7.66 25.29
CA THR A 64 7.32 -7.14 24.09
C THR A 64 7.20 -8.13 22.95
N LEU A 65 6.68 -7.67 21.83
CA LEU A 65 6.68 -8.36 20.54
C LEU A 65 7.76 -7.74 19.66
N THR A 66 8.46 -8.55 18.87
CA THR A 66 9.42 -8.07 17.86
C THR A 66 8.96 -8.54 16.49
N SER A 67 8.76 -7.59 15.57
CA SER A 67 8.33 -7.85 14.21
C SER A 67 9.46 -8.43 13.36
N ALA A 68 9.10 -8.96 12.18
CA ALA A 68 10.06 -9.46 11.20
C ALA A 68 11.08 -8.39 10.74
N LYS A 69 10.69 -7.10 10.71
CA LYS A 69 11.60 -5.99 10.37
C LYS A 69 12.30 -5.38 11.60
N GLY A 70 12.10 -5.95 12.79
CA GLY A 70 12.80 -5.55 14.01
C GLY A 70 12.14 -4.42 14.81
N VAL A 71 10.91 -4.04 14.47
CA VAL A 71 10.09 -3.13 15.27
C VAL A 71 9.70 -3.82 16.57
N LYS A 72 9.83 -3.13 17.70
CA LYS A 72 9.44 -3.65 19.01
C LYS A 72 8.13 -3.02 19.45
N LEU A 73 7.10 -3.82 19.66
CA LEU A 73 5.79 -3.39 20.15
C LEU A 73 5.62 -3.84 21.61
N TYR A 74 5.22 -2.92 22.48
CA TYR A 74 5.01 -3.14 23.91
C TYR A 74 3.53 -3.01 24.23
N ILE A 75 2.93 -4.11 24.70
CA ILE A 75 1.51 -4.19 25.05
C ILE A 75 1.41 -4.56 26.53
N ASN A 76 0.70 -3.76 27.32
CA ASN A 76 0.36 -4.15 28.69
C ASN A 76 -0.88 -5.04 28.69
N GLY A 77 -0.68 -6.34 28.92
CA GLY A 77 -1.74 -7.34 28.98
C GLY A 77 -2.75 -7.11 30.11
N ASP A 78 -2.38 -6.37 31.16
CA ASP A 78 -3.27 -6.04 32.28
C ASP A 78 -4.32 -4.97 31.90
N CYS A 79 -4.05 -4.21 30.84
CA CYS A 79 -4.92 -3.13 30.37
C CYS A 79 -5.89 -3.56 29.27
N LEU A 80 -5.84 -4.83 28.86
CA LEU A 80 -6.72 -5.35 27.81
C LEU A 80 -8.11 -5.60 28.36
N THR A 81 -9.10 -5.15 27.60
CA THR A 81 -10.51 -5.29 27.96
C THR A 81 -11.31 -5.86 26.81
N LYS A 82 -12.35 -6.62 27.16
CA LYS A 82 -13.37 -7.12 26.25
C LYS A 82 -14.69 -6.52 26.66
N ASN A 83 -15.18 -5.56 25.88
CA ASN A 83 -16.38 -4.79 26.21
C ASN A 83 -16.28 -4.12 27.59
N GLY A 84 -15.12 -3.53 27.89
CA GLY A 84 -14.85 -2.83 29.16
C GLY A 84 -14.49 -3.73 30.35
N ASN A 85 -14.59 -5.06 30.23
CA ASN A 85 -14.17 -5.98 31.29
C ASN A 85 -12.73 -6.43 31.09
N PRO A 86 -11.87 -6.46 32.12
CA PRO A 86 -10.51 -6.99 32.01
C PRO A 86 -10.49 -8.42 31.46
N VAL A 87 -9.51 -8.72 30.60
CA VAL A 87 -9.29 -10.08 30.09
C VAL A 87 -8.07 -10.73 30.72
N THR A 88 -8.09 -12.06 30.79
CA THR A 88 -6.95 -12.88 31.17
C THR A 88 -6.78 -14.03 30.18
N GLY A 89 -5.61 -14.65 30.17
CA GLY A 89 -5.33 -15.80 29.30
C GLY A 89 -4.91 -15.39 27.88
N GLN A 90 -5.00 -16.33 26.95
CA GLN A 90 -4.47 -16.14 25.60
C GLN A 90 -5.20 -15.02 24.83
N VAL A 91 -4.43 -14.18 24.16
CA VAL A 91 -4.88 -13.12 23.23
C VAL A 91 -4.07 -13.23 21.95
N ASP A 92 -4.77 -13.19 20.82
CA ASP A 92 -4.16 -13.20 19.49
C ASP A 92 -3.95 -11.76 19.02
N ILE A 93 -2.77 -11.47 18.46
CA ILE A 93 -2.37 -10.15 17.97
C ILE A 93 -2.10 -10.26 16.47
N GLU A 94 -2.83 -9.46 15.68
CA GLU A 94 -2.56 -9.21 14.27
C GLU A 94 -1.75 -7.90 14.16
N TYR A 95 -0.64 -7.96 13.45
CA TYR A 95 0.29 -6.84 13.28
C TYR A 95 0.69 -6.67 11.82
N ILE A 96 0.65 -5.44 11.30
CA ILE A 96 1.15 -5.09 9.96
C ILE A 96 2.17 -3.96 10.10
N GLU A 97 3.24 -4.00 9.29
CA GLU A 97 4.24 -2.94 9.19
C GLU A 97 4.60 -2.67 7.71
N LEU A 98 4.34 -1.46 7.23
CA LEU A 98 4.61 -1.04 5.86
C LEU A 98 5.64 0.11 5.88
N PHE A 99 6.71 -0.06 5.11
CA PHE A 99 7.79 0.93 5.01
C PHE A 99 8.09 1.30 3.56
N ASP A 100 7.53 0.56 2.61
CA ASP A 100 7.80 0.70 1.19
C ASP A 100 6.50 0.82 0.38
N LYS A 101 6.57 1.62 -0.68
CA LYS A 101 5.47 2.03 -1.54
C LYS A 101 4.87 0.85 -2.32
N GLY A 102 5.64 -0.20 -2.59
CA GLY A 102 5.14 -1.45 -3.15
C GLY A 102 4.15 -2.13 -2.21
N ASN A 103 4.53 -2.30 -0.94
CA ASN A 103 3.64 -2.88 0.07
C ASN A 103 2.46 -1.97 0.43
N MET A 104 2.66 -0.64 0.48
CA MET A 104 1.57 0.34 0.59
C MET A 104 0.55 0.19 -0.55
N LEU A 105 1.02 0.02 -1.78
CA LEU A 105 0.16 -0.12 -2.96
C LEU A 105 -0.67 -1.40 -2.92
N VAL A 106 -0.04 -2.55 -2.71
CA VAL A 106 -0.74 -3.85 -2.79
C VAL A 106 -1.68 -4.09 -1.62
N THR A 107 -1.55 -3.31 -0.55
CA THR A 107 -2.47 -3.31 0.60
C THR A 107 -3.55 -2.21 0.51
N ASN A 108 -3.50 -1.36 -0.53
CA ASN A 108 -4.29 -0.13 -0.64
C ASN A 108 -4.22 0.71 0.65
N LYS A 109 -3.00 0.99 1.10
CA LYS A 109 -2.67 1.83 2.26
C LYS A 109 -1.71 2.93 1.81
N PRO A 110 -2.19 3.94 1.07
CA PRO A 110 -1.36 5.06 0.65
C PRO A 110 -1.10 6.03 1.82
N THR A 111 -0.05 6.85 1.68
CA THR A 111 0.36 7.85 2.67
C THR A 111 -0.37 9.19 2.45
N MET A 112 -1.71 9.19 2.52
CA MET A 112 -2.52 10.40 2.30
C MET A 112 -2.95 11.08 3.62
N GLY A 113 -2.30 12.18 3.99
CA GLY A 113 -2.57 12.95 5.20
C GLY A 113 -3.67 13.98 5.03
N ILE A 114 -4.57 14.07 6.00
CA ILE A 114 -5.67 15.05 6.04
C ILE A 114 -5.12 16.38 6.58
N THR A 115 -5.21 17.43 5.78
CA THR A 115 -4.83 18.80 6.15
C THR A 115 -5.88 19.46 7.05
N SER A 116 -5.54 20.61 7.64
CA SER A 116 -6.45 21.35 8.53
C SER A 116 -7.72 21.87 7.84
N ASP A 117 -7.67 22.08 6.51
CA ASP A 117 -8.83 22.43 5.68
C ASP A 117 -9.58 21.20 5.12
N GLY A 118 -9.22 19.98 5.57
CA GLY A 118 -9.89 18.74 5.20
C GLY A 118 -9.52 18.19 3.82
N LYS A 119 -8.53 18.79 3.16
CA LYS A 119 -7.93 18.24 1.93
C LYS A 119 -6.99 17.09 2.28
N LYS A 120 -6.46 16.42 1.25
CA LYS A 120 -5.41 15.42 1.42
C LYS A 120 -4.13 15.90 0.76
N ASN A 121 -3.00 15.54 1.36
CA ASN A 121 -1.67 15.76 0.80
C ASN A 121 -0.78 14.56 1.12
N LEU A 122 0.28 14.38 0.33
CA LEU A 122 1.23 13.28 0.52
C LEU A 122 1.94 13.41 1.88
N LEU A 123 2.06 12.28 2.57
CA LEU A 123 2.94 12.09 3.72
C LEU A 123 4.18 11.31 3.29
N ILE A 124 5.31 11.66 3.91
CA ILE A 124 6.55 10.91 3.86
C ILE A 124 6.64 10.08 5.12
N SER A 125 6.78 8.75 4.97
CA SER A 125 6.55 7.83 6.08
C SER A 125 7.81 7.34 6.78
N GLY A 126 7.76 7.31 8.11
CA GLY A 126 8.68 6.59 8.98
C GLY A 126 8.21 5.18 9.31
N GLY A 127 7.00 4.79 8.87
CA GLY A 127 6.42 3.46 8.99
C GLY A 127 4.93 3.47 9.32
N GLU A 128 4.14 2.73 8.55
CA GLU A 128 2.70 2.51 8.78
C GLU A 128 2.46 1.21 9.52
N PHE A 129 1.59 1.23 10.54
CA PHE A 129 1.36 0.09 11.42
C PHE A 129 -0.12 -0.18 11.62
N PHE A 130 -0.50 -1.45 11.60
CA PHE A 130 -1.80 -1.90 12.08
C PHE A 130 -1.61 -2.82 13.26
N ILE A 131 -2.36 -2.60 14.34
CA ILE A 131 -2.37 -3.47 15.50
C ILE A 131 -3.81 -3.82 15.83
N LYS A 132 -4.10 -5.11 15.97
CA LYS A 132 -5.39 -5.61 16.44
C LYS A 132 -5.17 -6.73 17.43
N ALA A 133 -5.95 -6.71 18.51
CA ALA A 133 -5.95 -7.75 19.53
C ALA A 133 -7.33 -8.42 19.59
N THR A 134 -7.37 -9.74 19.65
CA THR A 134 -8.63 -10.50 19.76
C THR A 134 -8.55 -11.60 20.80
N GLN A 135 -9.69 -11.93 21.41
CA GLN A 135 -9.83 -13.10 22.26
C GLN A 135 -11.14 -13.84 21.96
N GLY A 136 -11.02 -15.07 21.48
CA GLY A 136 -12.16 -15.88 21.06
C GLY A 136 -12.96 -15.23 19.93
N GLY A 137 -12.24 -14.63 18.96
CA GLY A 137 -12.84 -13.94 17.80
C GLY A 137 -13.45 -12.56 18.09
N VAL A 138 -13.36 -12.06 19.32
CA VAL A 138 -13.86 -10.72 19.68
C VAL A 138 -12.69 -9.75 19.82
N GLU A 139 -12.78 -8.59 19.17
CA GLU A 139 -11.80 -7.51 19.28
C GLU A 139 -11.73 -6.96 20.71
N LEU A 140 -10.51 -6.71 21.17
CA LEU A 140 -10.22 -6.15 22.48
C LEU A 140 -9.95 -4.65 22.37
N GLN A 141 -10.16 -3.94 23.47
CA GLN A 141 -9.69 -2.57 23.67
C GLN A 141 -8.53 -2.54 24.68
N THR A 142 -7.74 -1.47 24.67
CA THR A 142 -6.76 -1.18 25.72
C THR A 142 -7.16 0.07 26.49
N SER A 143 -7.00 0.05 27.81
CA SER A 143 -7.15 1.23 28.67
C SER A 143 -5.83 1.97 28.92
N CYS A 144 -4.71 1.44 28.42
CA CYS A 144 -3.37 2.00 28.55
C CYS A 144 -2.77 2.34 27.18
N SER A 145 -1.82 3.27 27.19
CA SER A 145 -1.00 3.55 26.01
C SER A 145 -0.16 2.34 25.62
N LEU A 146 -0.04 2.15 24.31
CA LEU A 146 0.87 1.24 23.64
C LEU A 146 2.18 1.98 23.35
N ASN A 147 3.29 1.25 23.33
CA ASN A 147 4.59 1.82 22.98
C ASN A 147 5.24 1.01 21.86
N MET A 148 6.02 1.67 21.02
CA MET A 148 6.74 1.02 19.93
C MET A 148 8.11 1.66 19.73
N ILE A 149 9.10 0.84 19.36
CA ILE A 149 10.42 1.29 18.93
C ILE A 149 10.59 0.89 17.47
N VAL A 150 10.68 1.89 16.60
CA VAL A 150 10.80 1.74 15.15
C VAL A 150 12.23 2.11 14.71
N PRO A 151 13.02 1.17 14.17
CA PRO A 151 14.34 1.49 13.63
C PRO A 151 14.22 2.43 12.43
N THR A 152 14.92 3.57 12.47
CA THR A 152 14.84 4.58 11.38
C THR A 152 15.52 4.13 10.09
N ALA A 153 16.40 3.13 10.18
CA ALA A 153 17.06 2.53 9.01
C ALA A 153 16.11 1.70 8.12
N LEU A 154 14.87 1.48 8.53
CA LEU A 154 13.83 0.84 7.69
C LEU A 154 13.29 1.79 6.61
N THR A 155 13.56 3.09 6.74
CA THR A 155 13.25 4.14 5.77
C THR A 155 14.52 4.96 5.51
N ASP A 156 14.41 6.23 5.13
CA ASP A 156 15.54 7.11 4.78
C ASP A 156 16.31 7.68 5.99
N GLY A 157 16.25 6.98 7.13
CA GLY A 157 16.93 7.38 8.37
C GLY A 157 16.09 8.31 9.24
N PHE A 158 16.76 8.96 10.18
CA PHE A 158 16.09 9.79 11.18
C PHE A 158 15.68 11.15 10.59
N ASP A 159 14.37 11.38 10.57
CA ASP A 159 13.73 12.67 10.28
C ASP A 159 13.10 13.26 11.56
N ASN A 160 13.51 14.48 11.91
CA ASN A 160 13.06 15.17 13.11
C ASN A 160 11.75 15.96 12.93
N LEU A 161 11.03 15.79 11.82
CA LEU A 161 9.71 16.38 11.60
C LEU A 161 8.59 15.35 11.72
N MET A 162 8.91 14.05 11.87
CA MET A 162 7.90 13.00 12.01
C MET A 162 7.03 13.19 13.26
N THR A 163 5.72 13.11 13.09
CA THR A 163 4.68 13.18 14.11
C THR A 163 3.82 11.90 14.10
N LEU A 164 2.98 11.70 15.10
CA LEU A 164 2.06 10.56 15.14
C LEU A 164 0.82 10.82 14.29
N TRP A 165 0.38 9.81 13.56
CA TRP A 165 -0.84 9.83 12.77
C TRP A 165 -1.74 8.65 13.13
N THR A 166 -3.05 8.86 13.02
CA THR A 166 -4.08 7.84 13.22
C THR A 166 -4.85 7.63 11.93
N GLY A 167 -5.05 6.37 11.57
CA GLY A 167 -5.80 6.02 10.38
C GLY A 167 -7.29 6.31 10.50
N VAL A 168 -7.87 6.87 9.45
CA VAL A 168 -9.29 7.11 9.28
C VAL A 168 -9.72 6.40 8.01
N ILE A 169 -10.61 5.43 8.14
CA ILE A 169 -11.15 4.67 7.01
C ILE A 169 -12.56 5.18 6.74
N ASP A 170 -12.83 5.58 5.50
CA ASP A 170 -14.17 6.02 5.08
C ASP A 170 -15.10 4.85 4.71
N GLU A 171 -16.34 5.17 4.30
CA GLU A 171 -17.34 4.16 3.92
C GLU A 171 -16.95 3.33 2.70
N ALA A 172 -16.07 3.86 1.83
CA ALA A 172 -15.52 3.15 0.69
C ALA A 172 -14.34 2.24 1.08
N GLY A 173 -13.90 2.29 2.34
CA GLY A 173 -12.76 1.52 2.85
C GLY A 173 -11.41 2.18 2.57
N GLU A 174 -11.40 3.46 2.17
CA GLU A 174 -10.18 4.20 1.84
C GLU A 174 -9.54 4.77 3.11
N LEU A 175 -8.25 4.49 3.28
CA LEU A 175 -7.47 4.98 4.40
C LEU A 175 -6.91 6.38 4.09
N ALA A 176 -7.14 7.31 5.01
CA ALA A 176 -6.43 8.58 5.10
C ALA A 176 -5.91 8.77 6.53
N TRP A 177 -4.90 9.61 6.69
CA TRP A 177 -4.18 9.79 7.95
C TRP A 177 -4.55 11.11 8.59
N ARG A 178 -5.00 11.07 9.85
CA ARG A 178 -5.23 12.29 10.64
C ARG A 178 -4.08 12.47 11.61
N GLU A 179 -3.48 13.65 11.60
CA GLU A 179 -2.41 13.98 12.55
C GLU A 179 -2.94 13.91 13.97
N ALA A 180 -2.19 13.26 14.87
CA ALA A 180 -2.47 13.35 16.29
C ALA A 180 -2.27 14.80 16.74
N LYS A 181 -3.18 15.30 17.58
CA LYS A 181 -3.04 16.65 18.12
C LYS A 181 -1.68 16.78 18.82
N PRO A 182 -1.00 17.94 18.74
CA PRO A 182 0.14 18.22 19.59
C PRO A 182 -0.20 17.90 21.04
N ASN A 183 0.70 17.20 21.73
CA ASN A 183 0.53 16.77 23.13
C ASN A 183 -0.59 15.74 23.36
N ALA A 184 -1.04 14.99 22.35
CA ALA A 184 -2.01 13.90 22.55
C ALA A 184 -1.53 12.84 23.57
N ASP A 185 -0.22 12.74 23.80
CA ASP A 185 0.43 11.88 24.78
C ASP A 185 0.69 12.57 26.14
N GLY A 186 0.34 13.86 26.28
CA GLY A 186 0.52 14.64 27.49
C GLY A 186 1.94 15.19 27.72
N THR A 187 2.86 15.08 26.75
CA THR A 187 4.30 15.40 26.97
C THR A 187 4.81 16.67 26.29
N GLY A 188 3.95 17.46 25.64
CA GLY A 188 4.40 18.70 25.00
C GLY A 188 4.97 18.52 23.58
N GLY A 189 4.85 17.31 23.00
CA GLY A 189 5.56 16.89 21.79
C GLY A 189 4.70 16.55 20.57
N LYS A 190 5.30 15.78 19.66
CA LYS A 190 4.80 15.40 18.32
C LYS A 190 3.72 14.31 18.33
N GLY A 191 2.79 14.44 19.27
CA GLY A 191 1.64 13.55 19.43
C GLY A 191 1.98 12.12 19.86
N GLY A 192 3.17 11.86 20.42
CA GLY A 192 3.62 10.51 20.80
C GLY A 192 4.92 10.05 20.15
N VAL A 193 5.49 10.79 19.19
CA VAL A 193 6.75 10.42 18.51
C VAL A 193 7.94 11.18 19.09
N GLN A 194 8.93 10.43 19.59
CA GLN A 194 10.23 10.92 20.00
C GLN A 194 11.33 10.25 19.17
N GLY A 195 12.21 11.06 18.59
CA GLY A 195 13.40 10.59 17.91
C GLY A 195 14.59 10.54 18.83
N GLU A 196 15.27 9.39 18.93
CA GLU A 196 16.51 9.29 19.71
C GLU A 196 17.44 8.21 19.14
N GLY A 197 18.68 8.62 18.84
CA GLY A 197 19.65 7.77 18.16
C GLY A 197 19.12 7.34 16.78
N ASN A 198 19.06 6.02 16.56
CA ASN A 198 18.59 5.41 15.30
C ASN A 198 17.16 4.85 15.42
N ASN A 199 16.34 5.37 16.32
CA ASN A 199 14.96 4.90 16.52
C ASN A 199 13.96 6.04 16.69
N TYR A 200 12.73 5.77 16.25
CA TYR A 200 11.54 6.44 16.76
C TYR A 200 10.97 5.65 17.94
N TYR A 201 10.72 6.35 19.03
CA TYR A 201 9.94 5.88 20.17
C TYR A 201 8.54 6.46 20.03
N VAL A 202 7.55 5.58 19.96
CA VAL A 202 6.18 5.94 19.59
C VAL A 202 5.23 5.51 20.70
N THR A 203 4.42 6.44 21.20
CA THR A 203 3.40 6.21 22.22
C THR A 203 2.03 6.54 21.64
N PHE A 204 1.06 5.62 21.71
CA PHE A 204 -0.28 5.80 21.14
C PHE A 204 -1.35 5.06 21.94
N GLY A 205 -2.60 5.52 21.88
CA GLY A 205 -3.63 5.14 22.87
C GLY A 205 -4.55 3.98 22.48
N ASN A 206 -4.70 3.67 21.19
CA ASN A 206 -5.71 2.71 20.72
C ASN A 206 -5.10 1.74 19.69
N PHE A 207 -5.69 0.55 19.60
CA PHE A 207 -5.50 -0.35 18.46
C PHE A 207 -6.07 0.25 17.16
N GLY A 208 -5.66 -0.29 16.02
CA GLY A 208 -5.99 0.19 14.69
C GLY A 208 -4.75 0.61 13.90
N TRP A 209 -4.97 1.45 12.90
CA TRP A 209 -3.90 2.00 12.06
C TRP A 209 -3.25 3.21 12.73
N THR A 210 -1.93 3.20 12.84
CA THR A 210 -1.11 4.32 13.29
C THR A 210 0.13 4.45 12.41
N ASN A 211 0.70 5.64 12.34
CA ASN A 211 1.78 5.92 11.41
C ASN A 211 2.69 7.03 11.96
N VAL A 212 3.96 7.04 11.55
CA VAL A 212 4.99 7.98 12.01
C VAL A 212 5.45 8.80 10.82
N ASP A 213 4.80 9.93 10.57
CA ASP A 213 4.89 10.62 9.28
C ASP A 213 5.10 12.11 9.41
N ARG A 214 5.50 12.73 8.31
CA ARG A 214 5.43 14.18 8.11
C ARG A 214 4.75 14.49 6.79
N PHE A 215 4.20 15.68 6.65
CA PHE A 215 3.81 16.16 5.33
C PHE A 215 5.01 16.28 4.38
N TYR A 216 4.79 15.86 3.14
CA TYR A 216 5.61 16.32 2.02
C TYR A 216 5.45 17.83 1.86
N SER A 217 6.56 18.52 1.62
CA SER A 217 6.58 19.98 1.48
C SER A 217 7.43 20.36 0.28
N ASP A 218 6.80 21.11 -0.62
CA ASP A 218 7.45 21.62 -1.82
C ASP A 218 6.89 23.02 -2.11
N PRO A 219 7.74 24.03 -2.36
CA PRO A 219 7.27 25.41 -2.52
C PRO A 219 6.80 25.74 -3.94
N ARG A 220 6.98 24.85 -4.92
CA ARG A 220 6.61 25.11 -6.31
C ARG A 220 5.11 25.31 -6.43
N PRO A 221 4.64 26.14 -7.38
CA PRO A 221 3.23 26.30 -7.66
C PRO A 221 2.53 24.96 -7.84
N LYS A 222 1.30 24.83 -7.35
CA LYS A 222 0.55 23.58 -7.38
C LYS A 222 -0.44 23.53 -8.53
N THR A 223 -0.79 22.32 -8.94
CA THR A 223 -1.78 22.03 -9.98
C THR A 223 -2.57 20.79 -9.64
N THR A 224 -3.70 20.62 -10.32
CA THR A 224 -4.48 19.38 -10.33
C THR A 224 -4.05 18.58 -11.55
N ILE A 225 -3.84 17.28 -11.39
CA ILE A 225 -3.64 16.36 -12.51
C ILE A 225 -4.87 15.47 -12.68
N LEU A 226 -5.05 14.99 -13.90
CA LEU A 226 -6.05 13.99 -14.26
C LEU A 226 -5.36 12.75 -14.81
N ALA A 227 -5.98 11.59 -14.63
CA ALA A 227 -5.54 10.38 -15.29
C ALA A 227 -6.73 9.60 -15.86
N LYS A 228 -6.61 9.15 -17.10
CA LYS A 228 -7.59 8.32 -17.78
C LYS A 228 -7.12 6.88 -17.72
N ALA A 229 -7.88 6.00 -17.07
CA ALA A 229 -7.61 4.55 -17.14
C ALA A 229 -7.92 4.02 -18.56
N PRO A 230 -7.44 2.81 -18.92
CA PRO A 230 -7.85 2.17 -20.16
C PRO A 230 -9.38 2.05 -20.25
N GLU A 231 -9.91 1.97 -21.47
CA GLU A 231 -11.36 1.82 -21.68
C GLU A 231 -11.92 0.65 -20.85
N GLY A 232 -13.12 0.81 -20.28
CA GLY A 232 -13.75 -0.20 -19.41
C GLY A 232 -13.26 -0.22 -17.95
N TYR A 233 -12.19 0.49 -17.61
CA TYR A 233 -11.71 0.61 -16.22
C TYR A 233 -12.15 1.92 -15.56
N ASP A 234 -12.53 1.83 -14.29
CA ASP A 234 -13.01 2.92 -13.44
C ASP A 234 -12.48 2.76 -12.01
N ASN A 235 -12.93 3.63 -11.09
CA ASN A 235 -12.53 3.58 -9.69
C ASN A 235 -13.14 2.43 -8.86
N ASN A 236 -14.02 1.60 -9.45
CA ASN A 236 -14.57 0.41 -8.79
C ASN A 236 -13.71 -0.82 -9.05
N ASN A 237 -13.01 -0.86 -10.19
CA ASN A 237 -12.25 -2.03 -10.66
C ASN A 237 -10.75 -1.75 -10.87
N SER A 238 -10.29 -0.52 -10.64
CA SER A 238 -8.89 -0.13 -10.76
C SER A 238 -8.56 1.05 -9.86
N ALA A 239 -7.27 1.35 -9.71
CA ALA A 239 -6.77 2.51 -8.99
C ALA A 239 -5.57 3.13 -9.70
N ILE A 240 -5.36 4.43 -9.45
CA ILE A 240 -4.19 5.16 -9.93
C ILE A 240 -3.47 5.81 -8.75
N TYR A 241 -2.17 5.54 -8.64
CA TYR A 241 -1.28 6.04 -7.60
C TYR A 241 -0.21 6.97 -8.18
N LEU A 242 0.45 7.73 -7.30
CA LEU A 242 1.59 8.57 -7.62
C LEU A 242 2.76 8.25 -6.67
N SER A 243 3.94 8.02 -7.25
CA SER A 243 5.22 8.01 -6.52
C SER A 243 5.99 9.26 -6.89
N TYR A 244 6.39 10.07 -5.90
CA TYR A 244 7.12 11.31 -6.15
C TYR A 244 8.62 11.01 -6.20
N ASP A 245 9.28 11.39 -7.29
CA ASP A 245 10.69 11.06 -7.46
C ASP A 245 11.54 11.85 -6.46
N GLY A 246 12.44 11.14 -5.77
CA GLY A 246 13.37 11.72 -4.80
C GLY A 246 12.86 11.73 -3.36
N GLU A 247 11.65 11.21 -3.11
CA GLU A 247 11.09 11.03 -1.76
C GLU A 247 11.22 9.58 -1.26
N GLY A 248 12.18 8.83 -1.80
CA GLY A 248 12.55 7.50 -1.35
C GLY A 248 11.55 6.42 -1.73
N THR A 249 11.45 5.41 -0.87
CA THR A 249 10.53 4.27 -1.07
C THR A 249 9.30 4.33 -0.17
N ASN A 250 9.20 5.32 0.70
CA ASN A 250 8.31 5.37 1.87
C ASN A 250 7.18 6.41 1.70
N ALA A 251 6.79 6.70 0.46
CA ALA A 251 5.72 7.63 0.15
C ALA A 251 4.94 7.16 -1.08
N LEU A 252 3.61 7.12 -0.98
CA LEU A 252 2.72 6.75 -2.07
C LEU A 252 1.41 7.53 -1.97
N ALA A 253 1.16 8.39 -2.95
CA ALA A 253 -0.13 9.07 -3.08
C ALA A 253 -1.11 8.25 -3.91
N LYS A 254 -2.41 8.50 -3.72
CA LYS A 254 -3.49 7.91 -4.52
C LYS A 254 -4.35 9.02 -5.11
N LEU A 255 -4.75 8.87 -6.37
CA LEU A 255 -5.78 9.70 -6.97
C LEU A 255 -7.13 9.25 -6.42
N ASP A 256 -7.68 10.03 -5.50
CA ASP A 256 -8.77 9.63 -4.61
C ASP A 256 -10.15 10.12 -5.05
N THR A 257 -10.25 10.80 -6.19
CA THR A 257 -11.52 11.16 -6.83
C THR A 257 -11.63 10.60 -8.23
N PHE A 258 -12.85 10.18 -8.59
CA PHE A 258 -13.25 9.85 -9.94
C PHE A 258 -14.27 10.88 -10.44
N THR A 259 -13.91 11.63 -11.47
CA THR A 259 -14.72 12.73 -12.00
C THR A 259 -15.90 12.22 -12.82
N PRO A 260 -16.98 13.01 -12.98
CA PRO A 260 -18.08 12.66 -13.89
C PRO A 260 -17.66 12.42 -15.35
N ALA A 261 -16.49 12.92 -15.75
CA ALA A 261 -15.91 12.70 -17.08
C ALA A 261 -15.17 11.36 -17.22
N GLY A 262 -15.14 10.52 -16.18
CA GLY A 262 -14.47 9.23 -16.19
C GLY A 262 -12.95 9.30 -16.01
N LEU A 263 -12.48 10.29 -15.25
CA LEU A 263 -11.04 10.52 -14.99
C LEU A 263 -10.73 10.47 -13.50
N PHE A 264 -9.61 9.84 -13.14
CA PHE A 264 -9.03 9.89 -11.80
C PHE A 264 -8.38 11.24 -11.54
N SER A 265 -8.41 11.72 -10.30
CA SER A 265 -7.78 12.97 -9.87
C SER A 265 -7.44 12.96 -8.38
N GLU A 266 -6.48 13.81 -7.99
CA GLU A 266 -6.20 14.18 -6.59
C GLU A 266 -7.12 15.32 -6.10
N HIS A 267 -7.87 15.96 -7.02
CA HIS A 267 -8.95 16.96 -6.84
C HIS A 267 -8.72 18.18 -5.92
N TYR A 268 -7.62 18.25 -5.17
CA TYR A 268 -7.30 19.35 -4.25
C TYR A 268 -6.23 20.29 -4.79
N GLY A 269 -5.57 19.91 -5.89
CA GLY A 269 -4.57 20.71 -6.56
C GLY A 269 -3.31 20.86 -5.72
N GLN A 270 -2.85 19.78 -5.08
CA GLN A 270 -1.65 19.79 -4.24
C GLN A 270 -0.38 19.33 -4.98
N ILE A 271 -0.47 18.99 -6.26
CA ILE A 271 0.67 18.44 -7.02
C ILE A 271 1.60 19.57 -7.47
N PRO A 272 2.89 19.58 -7.11
CA PRO A 272 3.83 20.59 -7.58
C PRO A 272 4.05 20.53 -9.09
N ILE A 273 3.98 21.69 -9.76
CA ILE A 273 4.39 21.84 -11.16
C ILE A 273 5.91 21.65 -11.27
N GLY A 274 6.34 20.88 -12.25
CA GLY A 274 7.73 20.48 -12.49
C GLY A 274 8.18 19.29 -11.64
N LEU A 275 7.29 18.69 -10.84
CA LEU A 275 7.61 17.48 -10.09
C LEU A 275 7.83 16.32 -11.06
N ALA A 276 8.99 15.67 -10.96
CA ALA A 276 9.19 14.35 -11.54
C ALA A 276 8.46 13.32 -10.67
N CYS A 277 7.63 12.49 -11.27
CA CYS A 277 6.92 11.44 -10.55
C CYS A 277 6.58 10.28 -11.48
N HIS A 278 6.12 9.19 -10.88
CA HIS A 278 5.55 8.05 -11.57
C HIS A 278 4.05 7.97 -11.34
N VAL A 279 3.26 7.98 -12.42
CA VAL A 279 1.82 7.71 -12.40
C VAL A 279 1.60 6.22 -12.64
N ILE A 280 0.86 5.57 -11.75
CA ILE A 280 0.82 4.11 -11.65
C ILE A 280 -0.62 3.64 -11.73
N PHE A 281 -0.99 3.04 -12.85
CA PHE A 281 -2.29 2.35 -12.99
C PHE A 281 -2.16 0.91 -12.50
N VAL A 282 -3.11 0.44 -11.70
CA VAL A 282 -3.22 -0.97 -11.30
C VAL A 282 -4.67 -1.47 -11.33
N THR A 283 -4.82 -2.75 -11.63
CA THR A 283 -6.08 -3.49 -11.61
C THR A 283 -5.82 -4.97 -11.36
N GLU A 284 -6.89 -5.73 -11.19
CA GLU A 284 -6.84 -7.20 -11.08
C GLU A 284 -7.01 -7.84 -12.46
N ASP A 285 -6.31 -8.94 -12.69
CA ASP A 285 -6.46 -9.77 -13.88
C ASP A 285 -6.19 -11.23 -13.55
N ASN A 286 -7.25 -12.05 -13.50
CA ASN A 286 -7.18 -13.50 -13.30
C ASN A 286 -6.34 -13.93 -12.08
N GLY A 287 -6.51 -13.23 -10.96
CA GLY A 287 -5.81 -13.42 -9.70
C GLY A 287 -4.41 -12.80 -9.63
N GLN A 288 -3.95 -12.16 -10.71
CA GLN A 288 -2.69 -11.44 -10.82
C GLN A 288 -2.92 -9.93 -10.85
N TRP A 289 -1.85 -9.16 -10.71
CA TRP A 289 -1.88 -7.71 -10.88
C TRP A 289 -1.63 -7.36 -12.34
N ARG A 290 -2.48 -6.52 -12.91
CA ARG A 290 -2.21 -5.83 -14.17
C ARG A 290 -1.86 -4.38 -13.87
N TYR A 291 -0.77 -3.87 -14.43
CA TYR A 291 -0.30 -2.53 -14.11
C TYR A 291 0.46 -1.85 -15.24
N ALA A 292 0.52 -0.52 -15.20
CA ALA A 292 1.37 0.32 -16.04
C ALA A 292 1.96 1.46 -15.20
N ILE A 293 3.22 1.81 -15.48
CA ILE A 293 3.97 2.84 -14.75
C ILE A 293 4.47 3.86 -15.77
N LYS A 294 4.14 5.14 -15.56
CA LYS A 294 4.57 6.25 -16.43
C LYS A 294 5.42 7.23 -15.65
N SER A 295 6.68 7.38 -16.04
CA SER A 295 7.52 8.50 -15.59
C SER A 295 7.08 9.78 -16.30
N VAL A 296 6.85 10.85 -15.54
CA VAL A 296 6.35 12.13 -16.03
C VAL A 296 7.02 13.28 -15.29
N THR A 297 7.01 14.46 -15.91
CA THR A 297 7.27 15.74 -15.22
C THR A 297 6.00 16.55 -15.28
N VAL A 298 5.41 16.84 -14.11
CA VAL A 298 4.09 17.48 -14.01
C VAL A 298 4.10 18.87 -14.64
N ALA A 299 3.27 19.08 -15.66
CA ALA A 299 2.89 20.40 -16.13
C ALA A 299 1.49 20.78 -15.62
N ALA A 300 1.14 22.06 -15.77
CA ALA A 300 -0.13 22.58 -15.29
C ALA A 300 -1.33 21.91 -16.00
N ASN A 301 -2.24 21.33 -15.22
CA ASN A 301 -3.47 20.67 -15.68
C ASN A 301 -3.25 19.45 -16.59
N ASP A 302 -2.14 18.73 -16.40
CA ASP A 302 -1.85 17.54 -17.20
C ASP A 302 -2.92 16.45 -17.09
N VAL A 303 -3.09 15.72 -18.20
CA VAL A 303 -3.95 14.55 -18.29
C VAL A 303 -3.12 13.35 -18.76
N TYR A 304 -2.90 12.39 -17.88
CA TYR A 304 -2.15 11.17 -18.19
C TYR A 304 -3.10 10.06 -18.62
N THR A 305 -3.05 9.65 -19.88
CA THR A 305 -3.95 8.60 -20.41
C THR A 305 -3.24 7.26 -20.47
N PHE A 306 -3.85 6.23 -19.89
CA PHE A 306 -3.39 4.85 -19.99
C PHE A 306 -4.08 4.08 -21.12
N THR A 307 -3.37 3.13 -21.72
CA THR A 307 -3.95 2.16 -22.67
C THR A 307 -3.71 0.74 -22.18
N LEU A 308 -4.51 -0.23 -22.65
CA LEU A 308 -4.28 -1.62 -22.25
C LEU A 308 -2.94 -2.16 -22.78
N ALA A 309 -2.51 -1.70 -23.96
CA ALA A 309 -1.31 -2.18 -24.65
C ALA A 309 0.00 -1.87 -23.92
N GLU A 310 0.02 -0.87 -23.05
CA GLU A 310 1.18 -0.53 -22.21
C GLU A 310 1.13 -1.18 -20.83
N THR A 311 0.07 -1.93 -20.50
CA THR A 311 0.00 -2.68 -19.24
C THR A 311 0.75 -4.00 -19.34
N THR A 312 1.28 -4.45 -18.22
CA THR A 312 1.82 -5.80 -18.04
C THR A 312 1.01 -6.53 -16.98
N VAL A 313 1.07 -7.86 -16.99
CA VAL A 313 0.48 -8.72 -15.95
C VAL A 313 1.62 -9.37 -15.17
N GLY A 314 1.54 -9.31 -13.85
CA GLY A 314 2.55 -9.85 -12.96
C GLY A 314 1.98 -10.29 -11.63
N THR A 315 2.77 -11.13 -10.95
CA THR A 315 2.55 -11.49 -9.55
C THR A 315 2.67 -10.27 -8.64
N GLU A 316 2.13 -10.38 -7.42
CA GLU A 316 2.31 -9.33 -6.42
C GLU A 316 3.79 -9.02 -6.16
N ALA A 317 4.64 -10.04 -6.07
CA ALA A 317 6.07 -9.83 -5.85
C ALA A 317 6.72 -9.04 -7.01
N GLN A 318 6.29 -9.29 -8.25
CA GLN A 318 6.76 -8.52 -9.42
C GLN A 318 6.27 -7.07 -9.39
N LEU A 319 5.01 -6.83 -9.01
CA LEU A 319 4.49 -5.48 -8.83
C LEU A 319 5.24 -4.74 -7.71
N VAL A 320 5.37 -5.34 -6.52
CA VAL A 320 6.11 -4.74 -5.40
C VAL A 320 7.55 -4.40 -5.81
N ALA A 321 8.24 -5.31 -6.49
CA ALA A 321 9.60 -5.07 -6.98
C ALA A 321 9.65 -3.92 -8.01
N ALA A 322 8.70 -3.87 -8.95
CA ALA A 322 8.63 -2.80 -9.95
C ALA A 322 8.37 -1.43 -9.28
N ILE A 323 7.47 -1.39 -8.31
CA ILE A 323 7.08 -0.17 -7.59
C ILE A 323 8.19 0.29 -6.64
N ASN A 324 8.96 -0.61 -6.03
CA ASN A 324 10.08 -0.22 -5.18
C ASN A 324 11.35 0.13 -5.97
N ALA A 325 11.40 -0.17 -7.27
CA ALA A 325 12.53 0.18 -8.14
C ALA A 325 12.45 1.62 -8.70
N ILE A 326 11.27 2.24 -8.68
CA ILE A 326 11.11 3.65 -9.07
C ILE A 326 11.56 4.57 -7.93
N GLN A 327 11.93 5.81 -8.26
CA GLN A 327 12.41 6.79 -7.28
C GLN A 327 11.31 7.64 -6.68
#